data_AF-A0A2I2A8W3-F1
#
_entry.id   AF-A0A2I2A8W3-F1
#
_cell.length_a   1.000
_cell.length_b   1.000
_cell.length_c   1.000
_cell.angle_alpha   90.00
_cell.angle_beta   90.00
_cell.angle_gamma   90.00
#
_symmetry.space_group_name_H-M   'P 1'
#
loop_
_entity.id
_entity.type
_entity.pdbx_description
1 polymer ?
#
loop_
_entity_poly.entity_id
_entity_poly.type
_entity_poly.pdbx_seq_one_letter_code
_entity_poly.pdbx_strand_id
1 'polypeptide(L)'
;MTTLSYTKKNEKNQQEYGLRTILKGDGATPVVMTLGFDNPIGFDDTGKPIYREIDEELEQAQQDFMAEAIKEQKKLSEANGIDPSVVNIIGAEKEEVNND
;
A
#
# COMPACT_ATOMS: atom_id res chain seq x y z
N MET A 1 1.19 -9.26 -13.73
CA MET A 1 1.61 -8.88 -12.37
C MET A 1 2.43 -7.60 -12.46
N THR A 2 2.01 -6.56 -11.76
CA THR A 2 2.61 -5.22 -11.77
C THR A 2 3.02 -4.86 -10.34
N THR A 3 4.17 -4.20 -10.16
CA THR A 3 4.57 -3.65 -8.85
C THR A 3 4.41 -2.15 -8.88
N LEU A 4 3.68 -1.60 -7.91
CA LEU A 4 3.65 -0.16 -7.65
C LEU A 4 4.53 0.12 -6.43
N SER A 5 5.35 1.17 -6.52
CA SER A 5 6.29 1.55 -5.46
C SER A 5 6.36 3.06 -5.34
N TYR A 6 6.42 3.56 -4.11
CA TYR A 6 6.64 4.96 -3.76
C TYR A 6 7.75 5.04 -2.71
N THR A 7 8.53 6.13 -2.72
CA THR A 7 9.55 6.38 -1.70
C THR A 7 9.60 7.86 -1.38
N LYS A 8 9.38 8.19 -0.11
CA LYS A 8 9.59 9.53 0.43
C LYS A 8 11.03 9.70 0.85
N LYS A 9 11.60 10.85 0.52
CA LYS A 9 12.91 11.28 1.00
C LYS A 9 12.79 12.60 1.76
N ASN A 10 13.63 12.75 2.78
CA ASN A 10 13.75 13.99 3.54
C ASN A 10 14.61 15.04 2.78
N GLU A 11 14.75 16.23 3.36
CA GLU A 11 15.56 17.34 2.80
C GLU A 11 17.05 17.00 2.58
N LYS A 12 17.55 15.98 3.29
CA LYS A 12 18.92 15.47 3.15
C LYS A 12 19.03 14.35 2.11
N ASN A 13 17.96 14.11 1.34
CA ASN A 13 17.86 13.06 0.32
C ASN A 13 18.00 11.64 0.88
N GLN A 14 17.74 11.45 2.18
CA GLN A 14 17.67 10.15 2.84
C GLN A 14 16.26 9.60 2.74
N GLN A 15 16.11 8.30 2.52
CA GLN A 15 14.80 7.65 2.50
C GLN A 15 14.19 7.67 3.90
N GLU A 16 12.92 8.04 3.99
CA GLU A 16 12.19 8.15 5.26
C GLU A 16 11.21 6.99 5.38
N TYR A 17 10.38 6.79 4.34
CA TYR A 17 9.57 5.60 4.19
C TYR A 17 9.35 5.25 2.71
N GLY A 18 8.93 4.02 2.47
CA GLY A 18 8.50 3.53 1.17
C GLY A 18 7.16 2.82 1.27
N LEU A 19 6.40 2.89 0.20
CA LEU A 19 5.14 2.15 0.04
C LEU A 19 5.28 1.22 -1.15
N ARG A 20 4.78 0.00 -1.03
CA ARG A 20 4.84 -0.97 -2.12
C ARG A 20 3.59 -1.83 -2.13
N THR A 21 3.12 -2.17 -3.32
CA THR A 21 2.09 -3.21 -3.50
C THR A 21 2.32 -4.00 -4.78
N ILE A 22 1.75 -5.20 -4.83
CA ILE A 22 1.78 -6.07 -6.00
C ILE A 22 0.36 -6.21 -6.51
N LEU A 23 0.15 -5.80 -7.75
CA LEU A 23 -1.13 -5.83 -8.43
C LEU A 23 -1.17 -7.02 -9.40
N LYS A 24 -2.22 -7.81 -9.29
CA LYS A 24 -2.38 -9.04 -10.08
C LYS A 24 -3.51 -8.92 -11.10
N GLY A 25 -4.43 -7.97 -10.92
CA GLY A 25 -5.65 -7.89 -11.71
C GLY A 25 -6.59 -9.08 -11.46
N ASP A 26 -6.61 -9.57 -10.23
CA ASP A 26 -7.39 -10.73 -9.77
C ASP A 26 -8.64 -10.32 -8.97
N GLY A 27 -9.07 -9.06 -9.09
CA GLY A 27 -10.21 -8.53 -8.33
C GLY A 27 -9.91 -8.26 -6.85
N ALA A 28 -8.79 -8.74 -6.30
CA ALA A 28 -8.48 -8.56 -4.89
C ALA A 28 -8.16 -7.10 -4.54
N THR A 29 -8.55 -6.66 -3.34
CA THR A 29 -8.13 -5.36 -2.79
C THR A 29 -6.61 -5.32 -2.61
N PRO A 30 -5.91 -4.27 -3.11
CA PRO A 30 -4.46 -4.16 -2.95
C PRO A 30 -4.03 -4.16 -1.48
N VAL A 31 -2.93 -4.85 -1.18
CA VAL A 31 -2.29 -4.77 0.14
C VAL A 31 -1.08 -3.88 0.03
N VAL A 32 -1.12 -2.73 0.72
CA VAL A 32 -0.01 -1.78 0.76
C VAL A 32 0.93 -2.16 1.89
N MET A 33 2.20 -2.34 1.55
CA MET A 33 3.28 -2.56 2.50
C MET A 33 4.01 -1.24 2.73
N THR A 34 4.13 -0.83 3.98
CA THR A 34 4.95 0.31 4.39
C THR A 34 6.31 -0.18 4.88
N LEU A 35 7.36 0.44 4.36
CA LEU A 35 8.76 0.23 4.73
C LEU A 35 9.24 1.49 5.44
N GLY A 36 9.48 1.43 6.74
CA GLY A 36 10.16 2.50 7.47
C GLY A 36 11.66 2.43 7.18
N PHE A 37 12.25 3.54 6.73
CA PHE A 37 13.69 3.69 6.54
C PHE A 37 14.33 4.57 7.63
N ASP A 38 13.50 5.11 8.52
CA ASP A 38 13.95 6.02 9.54
C ASP A 38 14.76 5.28 10.61
N ASN A 39 15.92 5.85 10.95
CA ASN A 39 16.69 5.36 12.09
C ASN A 39 16.02 5.88 13.36
N PRO A 40 15.83 5.03 14.39
CA PRO A 40 15.36 5.53 15.67
C PRO A 40 16.30 6.63 16.18
N ILE A 41 15.73 7.76 16.62
CA ILE A 41 16.50 8.86 17.21
C ILE A 41 16.99 8.51 18.62
N GLY A 42 16.44 7.44 19.20
CA GLY A 42 16.85 6.86 20.47
C GLY A 42 16.01 5.63 20.81
N PHE A 43 16.21 5.11 22.01
CA PHE A 43 15.39 4.08 22.61
C PHE A 43 15.00 4.54 24.01
N ASP A 44 13.79 4.22 24.46
CA ASP A 44 13.43 4.42 25.86
C ASP A 44 14.07 3.36 26.77
N ASP A 45 13.90 3.49 28.09
CA ASP A 45 14.46 2.56 29.08
C ASP A 45 13.91 1.12 28.95
N THR A 46 12.85 0.91 28.17
CA THR A 46 12.28 -0.41 27.86
C THR A 46 12.87 -1.01 26.57
N GLY A 47 13.72 -0.27 25.87
CA GLY A 47 14.27 -0.63 24.57
C GLY A 47 13.30 -0.37 23.42
N LYS A 48 12.21 0.39 23.63
CA LYS A 48 11.30 0.78 22.55
C LYS A 48 11.97 1.89 21.72
N PRO A 49 12.07 1.73 20.39
CA PRO A 49 12.61 2.77 19.53
C PRO A 49 11.73 4.03 19.55
N ILE A 50 12.39 5.18 19.64
CA ILE A 50 11.77 6.51 19.51
C ILE A 50 12.01 6.96 18.07
N TYR A 51 10.93 7.24 17.34
CA TYR A 51 10.98 7.77 15.98
C TYR A 51 10.63 9.26 15.97
N ARG A 52 10.99 9.98 14.90
CA ARG A 52 10.37 11.28 14.63
C ARG A 52 8.90 11.03 14.32
N GLU A 53 7.98 11.86 14.79
CA GLU A 53 6.56 11.74 14.42
C GLU A 53 6.45 11.98 12.90
N ILE A 54 6.20 10.92 12.13
CA ILE A 54 5.89 10.96 10.69
C ILE A 54 4.38 10.65 10.47
N ASP A 55 3.60 10.50 11.55
CA ASP A 55 2.31 9.80 11.51
C ASP A 55 1.29 10.45 10.55
N GLU A 56 1.09 11.78 10.59
CA GLU A 56 0.09 12.43 9.72
C GLU A 56 0.47 12.41 8.23
N GLU A 57 1.75 12.66 7.91
CA GLU A 57 2.20 12.66 6.51
C GLU A 57 2.23 11.23 5.92
N LEU A 58 2.61 10.24 6.74
CA LEU A 58 2.60 8.84 6.33
C LEU A 58 1.17 8.34 6.10
N GLU A 59 0.22 8.70 6.95
CA GLU A 59 -1.18 8.32 6.80
C GLU A 59 -1.76 8.87 5.48
N GLN A 60 -1.53 10.15 5.19
CA GLN A 60 -1.97 10.74 3.91
C GLN A 60 -1.29 10.05 2.72
N ALA A 61 0.00 9.76 2.80
CA ALA A 61 0.71 9.07 1.73
C ALA A 61 0.20 7.64 1.51
N GLN A 62 -0.15 6.91 2.59
CA GLN A 62 -0.78 5.59 2.50
C GLN A 62 -2.14 5.68 1.81
N GLN A 63 -2.96 6.68 2.15
CA GLN A 63 -4.26 6.90 1.52
C GLN A 63 -4.14 7.17 0.03
N ASP A 64 -3.26 8.11 -0.35
CA ASP A 64 -3.05 8.50 -1.75
C ASP A 64 -2.51 7.32 -2.58
N PHE A 65 -1.55 6.58 -2.02
CA PHE A 65 -0.98 5.40 -2.66
C PHE A 65 -2.01 4.28 -2.80
N MET A 66 -2.87 4.06 -1.80
CA MET A 66 -3.94 3.08 -1.87
C MET A 66 -4.96 3.45 -2.95
N ALA A 67 -5.30 4.73 -3.10
CA ALA A 67 -6.20 5.18 -4.15
C ALA A 67 -5.64 4.92 -5.56
N GLU A 68 -4.34 5.17 -5.76
CA GLU A 68 -3.66 4.84 -7.01
C GLU A 68 -3.62 3.32 -7.26
N ALA A 69 -3.29 2.54 -6.23
CA ALA A 69 -3.25 1.08 -6.30
C ALA A 69 -4.62 0.47 -6.66
N ILE A 70 -5.70 0.95 -6.04
CA ILE A 70 -7.07 0.54 -6.36
C ILE A 70 -7.39 0.85 -7.82
N LYS A 71 -7.09 2.08 -8.27
CA LYS A 71 -7.36 2.50 -9.65
C LYS A 71 -6.66 1.59 -10.66
N GLU A 72 -5.41 1.23 -10.41
CA GLU A 72 -4.65 0.38 -11.32
C GLU A 72 -5.08 -1.09 -11.25
N GLN A 73 -5.35 -1.62 -10.06
CA GLN A 73 -5.87 -2.96 -9.87
C GLN A 73 -7.23 -3.15 -10.57
N LYS A 74 -8.11 -2.14 -10.54
CA LYS A 74 -9.39 -2.15 -11.27
C LYS A 74 -9.19 -2.28 -12.77
N LYS A 75 -8.32 -1.46 -13.37
CA LYS A 75 -8.02 -1.57 -14.81
C LYS A 75 -7.48 -2.95 -15.18
N LEU A 76 -6.56 -3.48 -14.36
CA LEU A 76 -5.98 -4.80 -14.59
C LEU A 76 -7.04 -5.91 -14.45
N SER A 77 -7.95 -5.78 -13.50
CA SER A 77 -9.04 -6.75 -13.27
C SER A 77 -10.05 -6.73 -14.43
N GLU A 78 -10.45 -5.55 -14.87
CA GLU A 78 -11.33 -5.38 -16.04
C GLU A 78 -10.70 -5.96 -17.31
N ALA A 79 -9.40 -5.71 -17.54
CA ALA A 79 -8.66 -6.30 -18.66
C ALA A 79 -8.59 -7.83 -18.61
N ASN A 80 -8.72 -8.43 -17.43
CA ASN A 80 -8.77 -9.87 -17.20
C ASN A 80 -10.20 -10.43 -17.17
N GLY A 81 -11.23 -9.61 -17.39
CA GLY A 81 -12.63 -10.02 -17.39
C GLY A 81 -13.27 -10.15 -16.00
N ILE A 82 -12.67 -9.57 -14.97
CA ILE A 82 -13.18 -9.55 -13.59
C ILE A 82 -13.88 -8.22 -13.33
N ASP A 83 -14.98 -8.21 -12.56
CA ASP A 83 -15.67 -6.97 -12.21
C ASP A 83 -14.76 -6.04 -11.38
N PRO A 84 -14.40 -4.83 -11.86
CA PRO A 84 -13.59 -3.89 -11.10
C PRO A 84 -14.28 -3.39 -9.82
N SER A 85 -15.60 -3.58 -9.66
CA SER A 85 -16.32 -3.16 -8.45
C SER A 85 -15.87 -3.91 -7.19
N VAL A 86 -15.44 -5.17 -7.33
CA VAL A 86 -15.05 -6.05 -6.21
C VAL A 86 -13.73 -5.63 -5.55
N VAL A 87 -12.87 -4.91 -6.26
CA VAL A 87 -11.54 -4.46 -5.79
C VAL A 87 -11.62 -3.61 -4.52
N ASN A 88 -12.73 -2.92 -4.31
CA ASN A 88 -12.91 -2.05 -3.14
C ASN A 88 -13.26 -2.82 -1.85
N ILE A 89 -13.67 -4.09 -1.94
CA ILE A 89 -14.19 -4.86 -0.82
C ILE A 89 -13.28 -6.07 -0.61
N ILE A 90 -12.62 -6.11 0.56
CA ILE A 90 -11.70 -7.19 0.90
C ILE A 90 -12.43 -8.54 0.87
N GLY A 91 -11.98 -9.45 0.01
CA GLY A 91 -12.50 -10.81 -0.09
C GLY A 91 -13.65 -10.99 -1.08
N ALA A 92 -14.20 -9.91 -1.66
CA ALA A 92 -15.29 -9.99 -2.63
C ALA A 92 -14.88 -10.71 -3.92
N GLU A 93 -13.58 -10.73 -4.25
CA GLU A 93 -13.06 -11.49 -5.39
C GLU A 93 -13.33 -13.00 -5.30
N LYS A 94 -13.56 -13.52 -4.09
CA LYS A 94 -13.85 -14.95 -3.88
C LYS A 94 -15.32 -15.28 -4.10
N GLU A 95 -16.21 -14.30 -4.05
CA GLU A 95 -17.65 -14.50 -4.24
C GLU A 95 -17.99 -14.61 -5.73
N GLU A 96 -17.26 -13.92 -6.62
CA GLU A 96 -17.46 -14.06 -8.07
C GLU A 96 -17.01 -15.42 -8.62
N VAL A 97 -15.96 -16.01 -8.06
CA VAL A 97 -15.42 -17.30 -8.53
C VAL A 97 -16.33 -18.48 -8.15
N ASN A 98 -17.27 -18.29 -7.22
CA ASN A 98 -18.14 -19.36 -6.72
C ASN A 98 -19.55 -19.36 -7.35
N ASN A 99 -19.83 -18.51 -8.34
CA ASN A 99 -21.13 -18.46 -9.03
C ASN A 99 -21.15 -19.33 -10.31
N ASP A 100 -20.57 -20.54 -10.24
CA ASP A 100 -20.69 -21.61 -11.25
C ASP A 100 -21.86 -22.56 -10.93
#